data_AF-A0A2H5V2G9-F1
#
_entry.id   AF-A0A2H5V2G9-F1
#
_cell.length_a   1.000
_cell.length_b   1.000
_cell.length_c   1.000
_cell.angle_alpha   90.00
_cell.angle_beta   90.00
_cell.angle_gamma   90.00
#
_symmetry.space_group_name_H-M   'P 1'
#
loop_
_entity.id
_entity.type
_entity.pdbx_description
1 polymer ?
#
loop_
_entity_poly.entity_id
_entity_poly.type
_entity_poly.pdbx_seq_one_letter_code
_entity_poly.pdbx_strand_id
1 'polypeptide(L)'
;MRKSEDQGYKTYTDKQLSSKKPVRGECILCGETLPIVDALNTRYPCLTTCLRLFNSRHLRGCHGEYLKQSERKAPIYFYTFTASSLSAIVSLLAGNVFAASLFALAAVICLVWGTIVRRRLIKKYAMR
;
A
#
# COMPACT_ATOMS: atom_id res chain seq x y z
N MET A 1 -26.02 -14.35 27.40
CA MET A 1 -24.78 -15.12 27.67
C MET A 1 -24.24 -15.69 26.36
N ARG A 2 -23.24 -15.05 25.74
CA ARG A 2 -22.40 -15.66 24.69
C ARG A 2 -20.95 -15.50 25.11
N LYS A 3 -20.26 -16.64 25.13
CA LYS A 3 -18.93 -16.86 25.69
C LYS A 3 -17.88 -16.02 24.96
N SER A 4 -17.02 -15.45 25.77
CA SER A 4 -15.70 -14.90 25.51
C SER A 4 -14.82 -15.91 24.76
N GLU A 5 -14.37 -15.53 23.56
CA GLU A 5 -13.21 -16.11 22.88
C GLU A 5 -12.01 -15.18 23.09
N ASP A 6 -11.61 -15.06 24.37
CA ASP A 6 -10.29 -14.60 24.78
C ASP A 6 -9.45 -15.84 25.00
N GLN A 7 -8.41 -16.05 24.19
CA GLN A 7 -7.11 -16.65 24.57
C GLN A 7 -6.29 -17.01 23.32
N GLY A 8 -5.17 -16.32 23.14
CA GLY A 8 -4.19 -16.76 22.14
C GLY A 8 -3.06 -15.80 21.78
N TYR A 9 -3.00 -14.58 22.34
CA TYR A 9 -1.86 -13.68 22.10
C TYR A 9 -0.72 -13.99 23.06
N LYS A 10 0.13 -14.95 22.69
CA LYS A 10 1.43 -15.15 23.33
C LYS A 10 2.36 -13.98 22.98
N THR A 11 2.72 -13.23 24.00
CA THR A 11 3.79 -12.24 24.03
C THR A 11 5.15 -12.92 23.84
N TYR A 12 5.78 -12.68 22.68
CA TYR A 12 7.17 -13.06 22.42
C TYR A 12 8.05 -11.79 22.42
N THR A 13 8.70 -11.57 23.56
CA THR A 13 9.99 -10.89 23.80
C THR A 13 10.51 -9.84 22.79
N ASP A 14 10.53 -8.60 23.27
CA ASP A 14 10.97 -7.31 22.70
C ASP A 14 12.43 -7.14 22.20
N LYS A 15 13.24 -8.18 21.98
CA LYS A 15 14.72 -7.98 21.89
C LYS A 15 15.45 -8.24 20.57
N GLN A 16 14.78 -8.39 19.42
CA GLN A 16 15.49 -8.47 18.12
C GLN A 16 14.85 -7.71 16.95
N LEU A 17 14.24 -6.54 17.20
CA LEU A 17 13.81 -5.62 16.14
C LEU A 17 14.96 -4.70 15.69
N SER A 18 16.03 -5.27 15.14
CA SER A 18 17.01 -4.48 14.39
C SER A 18 17.56 -5.32 13.23
N SER A 19 17.19 -4.93 12.00
CA SER A 19 17.80 -5.41 10.75
C SER A 19 17.39 -6.79 10.21
N LYS A 20 16.17 -7.29 10.46
CA LYS A 20 15.63 -8.44 9.69
C LYS A 20 14.60 -7.98 8.67
N LYS A 21 14.81 -8.35 7.40
CA LYS A 21 13.81 -8.22 6.32
C LYS A 21 12.52 -8.93 6.81
N PRO A 22 11.33 -8.34 6.59
CA PRO A 22 10.10 -8.88 7.15
C PRO A 22 9.86 -10.31 6.64
N VAL A 23 9.78 -11.27 7.57
CA VAL A 23 9.56 -12.69 7.26
C VAL A 23 8.18 -12.85 6.63
N ARG A 24 8.01 -13.73 5.64
CA ARG A 24 6.70 -13.96 4.98
C ARG A 24 5.66 -14.25 6.08
N GLY A 25 4.62 -13.42 6.18
CA GLY A 25 3.62 -13.50 7.24
C GLY A 25 3.64 -12.35 8.25
N GLU A 26 4.62 -11.44 8.21
CA GLU A 26 4.62 -10.30 9.15
C GLU A 26 4.03 -9.02 8.54
N CYS A 27 3.37 -8.23 9.38
CA CYS A 27 2.93 -6.87 9.10
C CYS A 27 4.13 -5.96 8.86
N ILE A 28 4.14 -5.22 7.75
CA ILE A 28 5.26 -4.32 7.42
C ILE A 28 5.37 -3.07 8.31
N LEU A 29 4.32 -2.77 9.09
CA LEU A 29 4.24 -1.58 9.95
C LEU A 29 4.64 -1.88 11.39
N CYS A 30 4.07 -2.92 12.01
CA CYS A 30 4.33 -3.29 13.40
C CYS A 30 5.18 -4.56 13.59
N GLY A 31 5.40 -5.36 12.53
CA GLY A 31 6.12 -6.64 12.64
C GLY A 31 5.29 -7.79 13.20
N GLU A 32 4.01 -7.58 13.52
CA GLU A 32 3.13 -8.64 14.05
C GLU A 32 2.91 -9.74 13.01
N THR A 33 2.89 -11.00 13.47
CA THR A 33 2.62 -12.15 12.61
C THR A 33 1.14 -12.22 12.26
N LEU A 34 0.84 -12.14 10.97
CA LEU A 34 -0.49 -12.15 10.38
C LEU A 34 -0.68 -13.38 9.50
N PRO A 35 -1.95 -13.78 9.25
CA PRO A 35 -2.27 -14.69 8.16
C PRO A 35 -1.64 -14.20 6.87
N ILE A 36 -1.15 -15.11 6.01
CA ILE A 36 -0.44 -14.75 4.77
C ILE A 36 -1.23 -13.73 3.93
N VAL A 37 -2.54 -13.89 3.85
CA VAL A 37 -3.44 -12.97 3.13
C VAL A 37 -3.38 -11.56 3.72
N ASP A 38 -3.47 -11.42 5.03
CA ASP A 38 -3.40 -10.11 5.70
C ASP A 38 -1.99 -9.52 5.67
N ALA A 39 -0.95 -10.36 5.79
CA ALA A 39 0.43 -9.92 5.61
C ALA A 39 0.67 -9.40 4.19
N LEU A 40 0.14 -10.06 3.15
CA LEU A 40 0.18 -9.58 1.78
C LEU A 40 -0.57 -8.25 1.63
N ASN A 41 -1.73 -8.11 2.27
CA ASN A 41 -2.50 -6.86 2.25
C ASN A 41 -1.73 -5.68 2.85
N THR A 42 -0.92 -5.92 3.90
CA THR A 42 -0.02 -4.89 4.45
C THR A 42 1.16 -4.56 3.52
N ARG A 43 1.58 -5.51 2.67
CA ARG A 43 2.73 -5.39 1.76
C ARG A 43 2.38 -4.90 0.36
N TYR A 44 1.13 -5.00 -0.07
CA TYR A 44 0.69 -4.57 -1.40
C TYR A 44 -0.47 -3.55 -1.38
N PRO A 45 -0.49 -2.54 -0.47
CA PRO A 45 -1.45 -1.45 -0.62
C PRO A 45 -1.00 -0.59 -1.80
N CYS A 46 -1.51 -0.91 -2.99
CA CYS A 46 -1.73 0.09 -4.02
C CYS A 46 -2.63 1.13 -3.37
N LEU A 47 -2.16 2.37 -3.41
CA LEU A 47 -2.65 3.51 -2.65
C LEU A 47 -4.20 3.56 -2.61
N THR A 48 -4.93 3.17 -3.66
CA THR A 48 -6.42 3.22 -3.70
C THR A 48 -7.09 1.91 -4.05
N THR A 49 -6.72 1.29 -5.18
CA THR A 49 -7.46 0.17 -5.76
C THR A 49 -7.34 -1.09 -4.92
N CYS A 50 -6.16 -1.33 -4.37
CA CYS A 50 -5.91 -2.50 -3.54
C CYS A 50 -6.47 -2.30 -2.12
N LEU A 51 -6.35 -1.10 -1.54
CA LEU A 51 -6.83 -0.85 -0.17
C LEU A 51 -8.35 -1.02 0.01
N ARG A 52 -9.17 -0.69 -1.00
CA ARG A 52 -10.62 -0.97 -0.95
C ARG A 52 -10.95 -2.46 -1.11
N LEU A 53 -10.15 -3.20 -1.88
CA LEU A 53 -10.32 -4.64 -2.09
C LEU A 53 -9.80 -5.47 -0.91
N PHE A 54 -8.83 -4.96 -0.17
CA PHE A 54 -8.18 -5.68 0.91
C PHE A 54 -8.76 -5.29 2.28
N ASN A 55 -9.72 -6.09 2.72
CA ASN A 55 -10.41 -6.01 4.00
C ASN A 55 -9.51 -6.46 5.18
N SER A 56 -8.28 -5.96 5.27
CA SER A 56 -7.36 -6.35 6.34
C SER A 56 -7.83 -5.74 7.66
N ARG A 57 -8.44 -6.59 8.49
CA ARG A 57 -8.93 -6.21 9.83
C ARG A 57 -7.82 -5.60 10.68
N HIS A 58 -6.60 -6.14 10.56
CA HIS A 58 -5.43 -5.65 11.28
C HIS A 58 -5.06 -4.20 10.92
N LEU A 59 -5.00 -3.81 9.64
CA LEU A 59 -4.70 -2.41 9.29
C LEU A 59 -5.76 -1.43 9.81
N ARG A 60 -7.04 -1.83 9.85
CA ARG A 60 -8.11 -0.98 10.40
C ARG A 60 -8.03 -0.88 11.93
N GLY A 61 -7.74 -1.99 12.60
CA GLY A 61 -7.67 -2.06 14.06
C GLY A 61 -6.43 -1.39 14.63
N CYS A 62 -5.25 -1.69 14.08
CA CYS A 62 -3.97 -1.28 14.63
C CYS A 62 -3.35 -0.06 13.92
N HIS A 63 -3.70 0.18 12.65
CA HIS A 63 -3.05 1.18 11.80
C HIS A 63 -4.04 2.09 11.05
N GLY A 64 -5.16 2.46 11.68
CA GLY A 64 -6.23 3.25 11.05
C GLY A 64 -5.77 4.60 10.49
N GLU A 65 -4.81 5.27 11.15
CA GLU A 65 -4.25 6.54 10.67
C GLU A 65 -3.42 6.40 9.40
N TYR A 66 -2.68 5.28 9.26
CA TYR A 66 -1.98 4.95 8.01
C TYR A 66 -2.98 4.74 6.87
N LEU A 67 -4.08 4.04 7.16
CA LEU A 67 -5.13 3.75 6.18
C LEU A 67 -5.81 5.04 5.70
N LYS A 68 -6.23 5.93 6.61
CA LYS A 68 -6.82 7.25 6.27
C LYS A 68 -5.88 8.10 5.39
N GLN A 69 -4.60 8.18 5.73
CA GLN A 69 -3.66 8.96 4.92
C GLN A 69 -3.39 8.34 3.55
N SER A 70 -3.37 7.01 3.48
CA SER A 70 -3.24 6.30 2.22
C SER A 70 -4.45 6.56 1.33
N GLU A 71 -5.66 6.39 1.86
CA GLU A 71 -6.93 6.67 1.16
C GLU A 71 -7.05 8.11 0.66
N ARG A 72 -6.49 9.10 1.39
CA ARG A 72 -6.52 10.50 0.95
C ARG A 72 -5.58 10.79 -0.22
N LYS A 73 -4.36 10.24 -0.19
CA LYS A 73 -3.33 10.56 -1.21
C LYS A 73 -3.50 9.76 -2.49
N ALA A 74 -4.13 8.62 -2.37
CA ALA A 74 -4.16 7.63 -3.40
C ALA A 74 -5.00 7.90 -4.65
N PRO A 75 -6.19 8.52 -4.57
CA PRO A 75 -7.01 8.78 -5.73
C PRO A 75 -6.25 9.65 -6.74
N ILE A 76 -5.49 10.62 -6.23
CA ILE A 76 -4.68 11.52 -7.05
C ILE A 76 -3.69 10.73 -7.92
N TYR A 77 -2.91 9.82 -7.33
CA TYR A 77 -1.93 9.02 -8.09
C TYR A 77 -2.60 8.02 -9.03
N PHE A 78 -3.70 7.40 -8.62
CA PHE A 78 -4.40 6.43 -9.45
C PHE A 78 -5.06 7.08 -10.68
N TYR A 79 -5.79 8.17 -10.48
CA TYR A 79 -6.47 8.86 -11.58
C TYR A 79 -5.47 9.53 -12.52
N THR A 80 -4.39 10.13 -12.01
CA THR A 80 -3.34 10.67 -12.87
C THR A 80 -2.64 9.58 -13.66
N PHE A 81 -2.27 8.46 -13.04
CA PHE A 81 -1.68 7.33 -13.76
C PHE A 81 -2.62 6.77 -14.85
N THR A 82 -3.89 6.55 -14.50
CA THR A 82 -4.87 5.98 -15.43
C THR A 82 -5.17 6.95 -16.57
N ALA A 83 -5.36 8.24 -16.27
CA ALA A 83 -5.58 9.27 -17.28
C ALA A 83 -4.36 9.40 -18.20
N SER A 84 -3.13 9.47 -17.66
CA SER A 84 -1.91 9.53 -18.46
C SER A 84 -1.73 8.27 -19.33
N SER A 85 -1.99 7.09 -18.79
CA SER A 85 -1.88 5.84 -19.55
C SER A 85 -2.92 5.77 -20.68
N LEU A 86 -4.16 6.15 -20.40
CA LEU A 86 -5.22 6.18 -21.40
C LEU A 86 -4.92 7.22 -22.50
N SER A 87 -4.49 8.42 -22.11
CA SER A 87 -4.09 9.47 -23.05
C SER A 87 -2.90 9.05 -23.92
N ALA A 88 -1.96 8.27 -23.38
CA ALA A 88 -0.85 7.71 -24.16
C ALA A 88 -1.34 6.74 -25.23
N ILE A 89 -2.26 5.84 -24.87
CA ILE A 89 -2.88 4.88 -25.81
C ILE A 89 -3.67 5.61 -26.90
N VAL A 90 -4.51 6.57 -26.52
CA VAL A 90 -5.30 7.37 -27.47
C VAL A 90 -4.39 8.14 -28.42
N SER A 91 -3.33 8.76 -27.91
CA SER A 91 -2.36 9.49 -28.74
C SER A 91 -1.60 8.59 -29.70
N LEU A 92 -1.27 7.37 -29.26
CA LEU A 92 -0.63 6.35 -30.10
C LEU A 92 -1.56 5.91 -31.23
N LEU A 93 -2.83 5.64 -30.92
CA LEU A 93 -3.85 5.26 -31.91
C LEU A 93 -4.13 6.38 -32.92
N ALA A 94 -3.99 7.65 -32.51
CA ALA A 94 -4.09 8.82 -33.38
C ALA A 94 -2.81 9.07 -34.22
N GLY A 95 -1.78 8.23 -34.09
CA GLY A 95 -0.50 8.37 -34.80
C GLY A 95 0.43 9.44 -34.25
N ASN A 96 0.10 10.07 -33.12
CA ASN A 96 0.90 11.13 -32.52
C ASN A 96 1.88 10.56 -31.47
N VAL A 97 3.01 10.05 -31.97
CA VAL A 97 4.05 9.38 -31.16
C VAL A 97 4.68 10.33 -30.12
N PHE A 98 4.82 11.62 -30.44
CA PHE A 98 5.38 12.59 -29.51
C PHE A 98 4.46 12.80 -28.30
N ALA A 99 3.16 13.03 -28.53
CA ALA A 99 2.18 13.15 -27.46
C ALA A 99 2.07 11.86 -26.64
N ALA A 100 2.07 10.69 -27.30
CA ALA A 100 2.06 9.39 -26.61
C ALA A 100 3.26 9.23 -25.67
N SER A 101 4.46 9.65 -26.11
CA SER A 101 5.69 9.59 -25.31
C SER A 101 5.63 10.50 -24.08
N LEU A 102 5.09 11.71 -24.22
CA LEU A 102 4.92 12.64 -23.08
C LEU A 102 3.94 12.09 -22.04
N PHE A 103 2.81 11.54 -22.48
CA PHE A 103 1.85 10.93 -21.57
C PHE A 103 2.38 9.66 -20.91
N ALA A 104 3.14 8.83 -21.65
CA ALA A 104 3.83 7.68 -21.09
C ALA A 104 4.86 8.10 -20.02
N LEU A 105 5.66 9.14 -20.29
CA LEU A 105 6.60 9.70 -19.32
C LEU A 105 5.88 10.20 -18.07
N ALA A 106 4.76 10.90 -18.22
CA ALA A 106 3.94 11.35 -17.09
C ALA A 106 3.42 10.18 -16.24
N ALA A 107 2.99 9.08 -16.88
CA ALA A 107 2.56 7.86 -16.18
C ALA A 107 3.72 7.24 -15.38
N VAL A 108 4.93 7.18 -15.97
CA VAL A 108 6.14 6.68 -15.29
C VAL A 108 6.51 7.55 -14.09
N ILE A 109 6.51 8.88 -14.24
CA ILE A 109 6.77 9.82 -13.14
C ILE A 109 5.75 9.60 -12.01
N CYS A 110 4.48 9.42 -12.34
CA CYS A 110 3.44 9.13 -11.36
C CYS A 110 3.70 7.83 -10.59
N LEU A 111 4.13 6.75 -11.25
CA LEU A 111 4.51 5.49 -10.59
C LEU A 111 5.69 5.66 -9.64
N VAL A 112 6.75 6.36 -10.08
CA VAL A 112 7.94 6.63 -9.26
C VAL A 112 7.56 7.45 -8.04
N TRP A 113 6.80 8.54 -8.24
CA TRP A 113 6.40 9.42 -7.15
C TRP A 113 5.44 8.74 -6.17
N GLY A 114 4.46 7.99 -6.67
CA GLY A 114 3.57 7.16 -5.87
C GLY A 114 4.35 6.15 -5.02
N THR A 115 5.40 5.54 -5.58
CA THR A 115 6.30 4.63 -4.85
C THR A 115 7.08 5.35 -3.76
N ILE A 116 7.60 6.55 -4.02
CA ILE A 116 8.31 7.37 -3.03
C ILE A 116 7.36 7.76 -1.89
N VAL A 117 6.17 8.26 -2.21
CA VAL A 117 5.16 8.65 -1.21
C VAL A 117 4.74 7.46 -0.36
N ARG A 118 4.57 6.28 -0.98
CA ARG A 118 4.31 5.04 -0.27
C ARG A 118 5.44 4.66 0.69
N ARG A 119 6.69 4.69 0.24
CA ARG A 119 7.85 4.41 1.11
C ARG A 119 7.93 5.41 2.27
N ARG A 120 7.66 6.70 2.02
CA ARG A 120 7.60 7.73 3.07
C ARG A 120 6.47 7.50 4.06
N LEU A 121 5.28 7.10 3.59
CA LEU A 121 4.15 6.74 4.46
C LEU A 121 4.48 5.53 5.32
N ILE A 122 4.99 4.44 4.73
CA ILE A 122 5.41 3.26 5.49
C ILE A 122 6.46 3.64 6.52
N LYS A 123 7.52 4.38 6.15
CA LYS A 123 8.55 4.80 7.09
C LYS A 123 8.02 5.69 8.22
N LYS A 124 7.01 6.53 7.95
CA LYS A 124 6.38 7.40 8.95
C LYS A 124 5.54 6.63 9.97
N TYR A 125 4.94 5.52 9.55
CA TYR A 125 4.00 4.73 10.35
C TYR A 125 4.55 3.37 10.80
N ALA A 126 5.69 2.94 10.29
CA ALA A 126 6.41 1.79 10.78
C ALA A 126 7.11 2.17 12.10
N MET A 127 6.82 1.42 13.16
CA MET A 127 7.31 1.65 14.52
C MET A 127 6.79 2.93 15.22
N ARG A 128 5.48 3.16 15.13
CA ARG A 128 4.66 3.78 16.20
C ARG A 128 3.62 2.78 16.65
#